data_AF-A0A8R7V6T7-F1
#
_entry.id   AF-A0A8R7V6T7-F1
#
_cell.length_a   1.000
_cell.length_b   1.000
_cell.length_c   1.000
_cell.angle_alpha   90.00
_cell.angle_beta   90.00
_cell.angle_gamma   90.00
#
_symmetry.space_group_name_H-M   'P 1'
#
loop_
_entity.id
_entity.type
_entity.pdbx_description
1 polymer ?
#
loop_
_entity_poly.entity_id
_entity_poly.type
_entity_poly.pdbx_seq_one_letter_code
_entity_poly.pdbx_strand_id
1 'polypeptide(L)'
;MLGPFRYVIAGILKFLSLPQYKFEVDYLPLSPETIPNLESPIEKCHGQLSDDSKVKSGTYMDRSTGDNWVTRKGEFLGILVCNHFCKPAQGLFSPLVAPKAQHDDGSLDLILVHGSGRLRLFCFFVAYQFCWHLLLPFVEYVKVKQVKVRPVGSTHSGCGVDGELLQAEGQPEWQCSLLPVQGRLLGRHPRT
;
A
#
# COMPACT_ATOMS: atom_id res chain seq x y z
N MET A 1 10.02 10.67 -26.44
CA MET A 1 9.80 10.15 -25.07
C MET A 1 8.39 9.60 -24.99
N LEU A 2 8.20 8.39 -24.45
CA LEU A 2 6.91 7.66 -24.42
C LEU A 2 5.79 8.29 -23.55
N GLY A 3 6.01 9.46 -22.95
CA GLY A 3 5.00 10.15 -22.15
C GLY A 3 4.38 9.25 -21.06
N PRO A 4 3.08 9.39 -20.75
CA PRO A 4 2.38 8.54 -19.78
C PRO A 4 2.39 7.04 -20.12
N PHE A 5 2.58 6.65 -21.38
CA PHE A 5 2.63 5.24 -21.79
C PHE A 5 3.80 4.47 -21.18
N ARG A 6 4.85 5.17 -20.69
CA ARG A 6 5.97 4.53 -19.98
C ARG A 6 5.51 3.73 -18.75
N TYR A 7 4.45 4.17 -18.08
CA TYR A 7 3.91 3.47 -16.91
C TYR A 7 3.16 2.20 -17.31
N VAL A 8 2.50 2.20 -18.48
CA VAL A 8 1.85 1.02 -19.04
C VAL A 8 2.89 -0.04 -19.42
N ILE A 9 3.95 0.38 -20.12
CA ILE A 9 5.06 -0.51 -20.51
C ILE A 9 5.77 -1.08 -19.28
N ALA A 10 6.07 -0.23 -18.29
CA ALA A 10 6.65 -0.67 -17.03
C ALA A 10 5.72 -1.66 -16.29
N GLY A 11 4.40 -1.43 -16.31
CA GLY A 11 3.41 -2.36 -15.77
C GLY A 11 3.43 -3.73 -16.46
N ILE A 12 3.49 -3.75 -17.80
CA ILE A 12 3.62 -4.99 -18.59
C ILE A 12 4.94 -5.69 -18.28
N LEU A 13 6.06 -4.95 -18.22
CA LEU A 13 7.37 -5.53 -17.91
C LEU A 13 7.38 -6.15 -16.51
N LYS A 14 6.80 -5.46 -15.51
CA LYS A 14 6.66 -5.95 -14.14
C LYS A 14 5.75 -7.18 -14.06
N PHE A 15 4.72 -7.24 -14.89
CA PHE A 15 3.86 -8.42 -15.03
C PHE A 15 4.63 -9.63 -15.59
N LEU A 16 5.54 -9.42 -16.53
CA LEU A 16 6.35 -10.49 -17.11
C LEU A 16 7.42 -11.02 -16.14
N SER A 17 8.06 -10.13 -15.37
CA SER A 17 9.19 -10.47 -14.49
C SER A 17 8.81 -11.00 -13.10
N LEU A 18 7.56 -10.82 -12.65
CA LEU A 18 7.03 -11.35 -11.38
C LEU A 18 8.00 -11.28 -10.18
N PRO A 19 8.56 -10.11 -9.85
CA PRO A 19 9.39 -10.01 -8.66
C PRO A 19 8.56 -10.32 -7.40
N GLN A 20 9.07 -11.22 -6.56
CA GLN A 20 8.52 -11.49 -5.24
C GLN A 20 9.07 -10.46 -4.25
N TYR A 21 8.17 -9.77 -3.57
CA TYR A 21 8.52 -8.75 -2.58
C TYR A 21 8.11 -9.22 -1.20
N LYS A 22 9.09 -9.61 -0.39
CA LYS A 22 8.88 -10.02 1.00
C LYS A 22 9.21 -8.86 1.90
N PHE A 23 8.22 -8.41 2.67
CA PHE A 23 8.35 -7.27 3.55
C PHE A 23 7.69 -7.55 4.90
N GLU A 24 8.15 -6.80 5.88
CA GLU A 24 7.52 -6.66 7.18
C GLU A 24 7.09 -5.20 7.32
N VAL A 25 5.81 -4.98 7.56
CA VAL A 25 5.21 -3.65 7.66
C VAL A 25 4.63 -3.50 9.05
N ASP A 26 5.16 -2.56 9.82
CA ASP A 26 4.56 -2.12 11.07
C ASP A 26 3.85 -0.79 10.85
N TYR A 27 2.65 -0.64 11.36
CA TYR A 27 1.95 0.64 11.31
C TYR A 27 1.21 0.93 12.61
N LEU A 28 1.07 2.22 12.90
CA LEU A 28 0.29 2.73 14.02
C LEU A 28 -1.05 3.24 13.48
N PRO A 29 -2.17 2.54 13.71
CA PRO A 29 -3.47 2.97 13.20
C PRO A 29 -3.93 4.29 13.86
N LEU A 30 -4.69 5.10 13.11
CA LEU A 30 -5.25 6.36 13.62
C LEU A 30 -6.30 6.12 14.72
N SER A 31 -7.12 5.09 14.53
CA SER A 31 -8.12 4.59 15.47
C SER A 31 -8.00 3.07 15.56
N PRO A 32 -8.16 2.46 16.74
CA PRO A 32 -8.18 1.00 16.89
C PRO A 32 -9.39 0.31 16.22
N GLU A 33 -10.36 1.05 15.69
CA GLU A 33 -11.56 0.45 15.10
C GLU A 33 -11.40 -0.01 13.64
N THR A 34 -11.76 -1.30 13.46
CA THR A 34 -11.96 -2.06 12.22
C THR A 34 -10.71 -2.19 11.34
N ILE A 35 -9.74 -2.97 11.82
CA ILE A 35 -8.96 -3.80 10.90
C ILE A 35 -9.98 -4.78 10.29
N PRO A 36 -10.27 -4.73 8.98
CA PRO A 36 -11.07 -5.78 8.36
C PRO A 36 -10.29 -7.08 8.55
N ASN A 37 -10.76 -7.93 9.46
CA ASN A 37 -10.27 -9.29 9.58
C ASN A 37 -10.42 -9.91 8.19
N LEU A 38 -9.30 -10.17 7.53
CA LEU A 38 -9.27 -11.04 6.35
C LEU A 38 -9.49 -12.48 6.83
N GLU A 39 -10.61 -12.76 7.48
CA GLU A 39 -11.14 -14.11 7.60
C GLU A 39 -11.89 -14.36 6.29
N SER A 40 -11.20 -15.00 5.35
CA SER A 40 -11.78 -15.45 4.09
C SER A 40 -12.97 -16.40 4.36
N PRO A 41 -14.19 -16.13 3.88
CA PRO A 41 -15.25 -17.14 3.85
C PRO A 41 -15.01 -18.06 2.66
N ILE A 42 -14.00 -18.94 2.76
CA ILE A 42 -13.84 -20.09 1.85
C ILE A 42 -13.48 -21.31 2.70
N GLU A 43 -14.39 -21.68 3.58
CA GLU A 43 -14.48 -23.04 4.09
C GLU A 43 -15.79 -23.66 3.59
N LYS A 44 -15.78 -24.02 2.30
CA LYS A 44 -16.56 -25.09 1.63
C LYS A 44 -16.61 -24.81 0.13
N CYS A 45 -15.61 -25.32 -0.59
CA CYS A 45 -15.80 -26.08 -1.83
C CYS A 45 -14.44 -26.65 -2.25
N HIS A 46 -14.36 -27.96 -2.19
CA HIS A 46 -13.18 -28.79 -2.44
C HIS A 46 -12.78 -28.73 -3.92
N GLY A 47 -11.49 -28.52 -4.23
CA GLY A 47 -10.96 -28.65 -5.59
C GLY A 47 -9.58 -28.02 -5.81
N GLN A 48 -8.53 -28.72 -5.37
CA GLN A 48 -7.08 -28.56 -5.62
C GLN A 48 -6.62 -27.48 -6.62
N LEU A 49 -5.93 -26.44 -6.12
CA LEU A 49 -4.68 -25.94 -6.71
C LEU A 49 -3.85 -25.20 -5.64
N SER A 50 -2.64 -25.67 -5.43
CA SER A 50 -1.64 -25.22 -4.45
C SER A 50 -1.11 -23.82 -4.70
N ASP A 51 -1.08 -22.95 -3.67
CA ASP A 51 0.14 -22.25 -3.23
C ASP A 51 -0.04 -21.62 -1.83
N ASP A 52 0.91 -21.85 -0.94
CA ASP A 52 0.86 -21.56 0.50
C ASP A 52 1.49 -20.17 0.78
N SER A 53 0.66 -19.14 1.00
CA SER A 53 1.12 -17.80 1.42
C SER A 53 0.25 -17.25 2.54
N LYS A 54 0.40 -17.83 3.74
CA LYS A 54 -0.31 -17.38 4.94
C LYS A 54 0.33 -16.08 5.46
N VAL A 55 -0.32 -14.93 5.22
CA VAL A 55 0.04 -13.64 5.85
C VAL A 55 -0.10 -13.80 7.37
N LYS A 56 0.97 -13.53 8.12
CA LYS A 56 0.94 -13.51 9.59
C LYS A 56 0.65 -12.10 10.06
N SER A 57 -0.52 -11.93 10.67
CA SER A 57 -0.97 -10.70 11.32
C SER A 57 -0.66 -10.79 12.82
N GLY A 58 -0.04 -9.76 13.39
CA GLY A 58 0.18 -9.63 14.82
C GLY A 58 -0.08 -8.21 15.28
N THR A 59 -0.56 -8.06 16.52
CA THR A 59 -0.63 -6.77 17.20
C THR A 59 0.30 -6.84 18.40
N TYR A 60 1.16 -5.85 18.56
CA TYR A 60 2.03 -5.75 19.72
C TYR A 60 1.90 -4.36 20.36
N MET A 61 2.12 -4.32 21.67
CA MET A 61 2.04 -3.12 22.47
C MET A 61 3.46 -2.63 22.72
N ASP A 62 3.78 -1.40 22.31
CA ASP A 62 5.01 -0.76 22.75
C ASP A 62 4.83 -0.26 24.19
N ARG A 63 5.43 -0.95 25.16
CA ARG A 63 5.35 -0.61 26.59
C ARG A 63 5.93 0.76 26.92
N SER A 64 6.73 1.35 26.04
CA SER A 64 7.38 2.65 26.26
C SER A 64 6.48 3.84 25.94
N THR A 65 5.55 3.70 24.98
CA THR A 65 4.66 4.77 24.48
C THR A 65 3.17 4.48 24.69
N GLY A 66 2.80 3.22 24.98
CA GLY A 66 1.40 2.79 25.05
C GLY A 66 0.72 2.65 23.69
N ASP A 67 1.50 2.64 22.61
CA ASP A 67 1.02 2.58 21.23
C ASP A 67 0.77 1.12 20.77
N ASN A 68 -0.37 0.92 20.11
CA ASN A 68 -0.84 -0.38 19.61
C ASN A 68 -0.36 -0.59 18.18
N TRP A 69 0.89 -1.02 18.00
CA TRP A 69 1.44 -1.29 16.68
C TRP A 69 0.85 -2.56 16.08
N VAL A 70 0.61 -2.50 14.77
CA VAL A 70 0.09 -3.62 13.98
C VAL A 70 1.15 -4.05 12.98
N THR A 71 1.51 -5.33 13.02
CA THR A 71 2.50 -5.94 12.13
C THR A 71 1.81 -6.77 11.06
N ARG A 72 2.25 -6.58 9.81
CA ARG A 72 1.91 -7.40 8.65
C ARG A 72 3.18 -7.95 8.04
N LYS A 73 3.30 -9.27 8.01
CA LYS A 73 4.44 -9.96 7.38
C LYS A 73 3.95 -10.88 6.27
N GLY A 74 4.58 -10.77 5.11
CA GLY A 74 4.24 -11.61 3.98
C GLY A 74 4.83 -11.13 2.66
N GLU A 75 4.27 -11.71 1.60
CA GLU A 75 4.51 -11.25 0.23
C GLU A 75 3.53 -10.13 -0.10
N PHE A 76 4.02 -9.12 -0.81
CA PHE A 76 3.23 -8.00 -1.28
C PHE A 76 3.43 -7.79 -2.78
N LEU A 77 2.36 -7.41 -3.48
CA LEU A 77 2.47 -6.88 -4.84
C LEU A 77 2.78 -5.38 -4.83
N GLY A 78 2.42 -4.69 -3.75
CA GLY A 78 2.66 -3.27 -3.55
C GLY A 78 2.34 -2.83 -2.12
N ILE A 79 3.13 -1.87 -1.63
CA ILE A 79 2.92 -1.15 -0.38
C ILE A 79 2.90 0.32 -0.77
N LEU A 80 1.77 1.00 -0.58
CA LEU A 80 1.61 2.42 -0.93
C LEU A 80 1.23 3.20 0.32
N VAL A 81 1.95 4.30 0.56
CA VAL A 81 1.64 5.27 1.61
C VAL A 81 1.32 6.59 0.93
N CYS A 82 0.14 7.14 1.19
CA CYS A 82 -0.32 8.36 0.54
C CYS A 82 -0.73 9.38 1.59
N ASN A 83 -0.13 10.58 1.52
CA ASN A 83 -0.54 11.71 2.36
C ASN A 83 -1.75 12.46 1.78
N HIS A 84 -1.91 12.46 0.46
CA HIS A 84 -2.96 13.21 -0.19
C HIS A 84 -3.62 12.39 -1.30
N PHE A 85 -4.80 12.87 -1.69
CA PHE A 85 -5.53 12.43 -2.85
C PHE A 85 -4.67 12.59 -4.12
N CYS A 86 -4.04 11.52 -4.58
CA CYS A 86 -3.12 11.56 -5.72
C CYS A 86 -3.82 11.14 -7.01
N LYS A 87 -3.95 12.09 -7.96
CA LYS A 87 -4.34 11.85 -9.36
C LYS A 87 -3.08 11.79 -10.23
N PRO A 88 -2.56 10.59 -10.60
CA PRO A 88 -1.26 10.46 -11.26
C PRO A 88 -1.27 10.86 -12.74
N ALA A 89 -2.46 11.00 -13.36
CA ALA A 89 -2.60 11.43 -14.76
C ALA A 89 -3.93 12.17 -14.96
N GLN A 90 -3.94 13.22 -15.79
CA GLN A 90 -5.17 13.85 -16.29
C GLN A 90 -5.60 13.11 -17.57
N GLY A 91 -6.69 12.34 -17.51
CA GLY A 91 -7.25 11.58 -18.64
C GLY A 91 -8.61 10.94 -18.36
N LEU A 92 -9.24 10.33 -19.37
CA LEU A 92 -10.62 9.82 -19.32
C LEU A 92 -10.88 8.78 -18.20
N PHE A 93 -9.86 8.05 -17.76
CA PHE A 93 -9.94 7.03 -16.69
C PHE A 93 -9.07 7.34 -15.47
N SER A 94 -8.56 8.57 -15.33
CA SER A 94 -7.59 9.04 -14.31
C SER A 94 -7.60 8.20 -13.03
N PRO A 95 -6.75 7.16 -12.92
CA PRO A 95 -6.84 6.25 -11.79
C PRO A 95 -6.42 6.98 -10.53
N LEU A 96 -7.07 6.64 -9.42
CA LEU A 96 -6.91 7.33 -8.16
C LEU A 96 -6.31 6.36 -7.14
N VAL A 97 -5.07 6.61 -6.72
CA VAL A 97 -4.34 5.65 -5.86
C VAL A 97 -5.04 5.49 -4.51
N ALA A 98 -5.28 6.61 -3.84
CA ALA A 98 -5.87 6.67 -2.52
C ALA A 98 -7.13 7.55 -2.60
N PRO A 99 -8.27 6.99 -3.03
CA PRO A 99 -9.50 7.76 -3.23
C PRO A 99 -10.09 8.34 -1.95
N LYS A 100 -9.69 7.80 -0.80
CA LYS A 100 -10.12 8.19 0.55
C LYS A 100 -9.10 9.10 1.27
N ALA A 101 -7.99 9.46 0.62
CA ALA A 101 -6.97 10.31 1.22
C ALA A 101 -7.43 11.76 1.28
N GLN A 102 -7.22 12.40 2.43
CA GLN A 102 -7.54 13.79 2.67
C GLN A 102 -6.29 14.52 3.18
N HIS A 103 -6.05 15.73 2.70
CA HIS A 103 -4.76 16.43 2.85
C HIS A 103 -4.54 17.08 4.23
N ASP A 104 -5.52 16.99 5.13
CA ASP A 104 -5.54 17.68 6.43
C ASP A 104 -6.23 16.87 7.55
N ASP A 105 -6.49 15.58 7.34
CA ASP A 105 -7.20 14.75 8.32
C ASP A 105 -6.30 14.19 9.44
N GLY A 106 -5.02 14.58 9.45
CA GLY A 106 -4.06 14.14 10.45
C GLY A 106 -3.65 12.67 10.29
N SER A 107 -3.84 12.06 9.11
CA SER A 107 -3.47 10.67 8.84
C SER A 107 -2.72 10.47 7.51
N LEU A 108 -2.10 9.30 7.39
CA LEU A 108 -1.62 8.74 6.13
C LEU A 108 -2.55 7.61 5.71
N ASP A 109 -2.76 7.48 4.41
CA ASP A 109 -3.50 6.37 3.81
C ASP A 109 -2.52 5.26 3.43
N LEU A 110 -2.55 4.14 4.14
CA LEU A 110 -1.76 2.95 3.85
C LEU A 110 -2.60 1.94 3.04
N ILE A 111 -2.08 1.52 1.90
CA ILE A 111 -2.65 0.49 1.03
C ILE A 111 -1.65 -0.66 0.93
N LEU A 112 -2.04 -1.84 1.42
CA LEU A 112 -1.25 -3.07 1.34
C LEU A 112 -1.90 -4.01 0.33
N VAL A 113 -1.18 -4.35 -0.73
CA VAL A 113 -1.62 -5.32 -1.74
C VAL A 113 -0.93 -6.65 -1.45
N HIS A 114 -1.64 -7.57 -0.81
CA HIS A 114 -1.12 -8.84 -0.31
C HIS A 114 -0.95 -9.91 -1.39
N GLY A 115 0.05 -10.77 -1.19
CA GLY A 115 0.35 -11.95 -1.98
C GLY A 115 1.31 -11.70 -3.14
N SER A 116 1.37 -12.68 -4.04
CA SER A 116 2.21 -12.69 -5.23
C SER A 116 1.45 -13.30 -6.41
N GLY A 117 2.04 -13.25 -7.62
CA GLY A 117 1.50 -13.91 -8.81
C GLY A 117 0.85 -12.99 -9.85
N ARG A 118 0.81 -13.49 -11.10
CA ARG A 118 0.36 -12.71 -12.28
C ARG A 118 -1.11 -12.36 -12.23
N LEU A 119 -1.97 -13.32 -11.88
CA LEU A 119 -3.41 -13.12 -11.90
C LEU A 119 -3.81 -12.03 -10.90
N ARG A 120 -3.30 -12.08 -9.67
CA ARG A 120 -3.54 -11.03 -8.67
C ARG A 120 -3.02 -9.67 -9.12
N LEU A 121 -1.82 -9.61 -9.69
CA LEU A 121 -1.26 -8.37 -10.23
C LEU A 121 -2.10 -7.81 -11.39
N PHE A 122 -2.56 -8.66 -12.30
CA PHE A 122 -3.45 -8.27 -13.39
C PHE A 122 -4.80 -7.77 -12.87
N CYS A 123 -5.45 -8.52 -11.97
CA CYS A 123 -6.69 -8.11 -11.32
C CYS A 123 -6.54 -6.78 -10.60
N PHE A 124 -5.41 -6.58 -9.90
CA PHE A 124 -5.09 -5.32 -9.24
C PHE A 124 -4.99 -4.17 -10.26
N PHE A 125 -4.22 -4.33 -11.34
CA PHE A 125 -4.08 -3.28 -12.35
C PHE A 125 -5.40 -2.94 -13.04
N VAL A 126 -6.21 -3.93 -13.39
CA VAL A 126 -7.54 -3.71 -13.99
C VAL A 126 -8.43 -2.94 -13.00
N ALA A 127 -8.54 -3.41 -11.76
CA ALA A 127 -9.35 -2.73 -10.74
C ALA A 127 -8.84 -1.32 -10.44
N TYR A 128 -7.53 -1.11 -10.46
CA TYR A 128 -6.88 0.19 -10.25
C TYR A 128 -7.26 1.20 -11.34
N GLN A 129 -7.37 0.79 -12.61
CA GLN A 129 -7.86 1.68 -13.69
C GLN A 129 -9.29 2.17 -13.43
N PHE A 130 -10.12 1.36 -12.75
CA PHE A 130 -11.51 1.71 -12.41
C PHE A 130 -11.67 2.23 -10.98
N CYS A 131 -10.57 2.47 -10.24
CA CYS A 131 -10.59 2.86 -8.82
C CYS A 131 -11.31 1.87 -7.88
N TRP A 132 -11.39 0.59 -8.26
CA TRP A 132 -12.01 -0.49 -7.50
C TRP A 132 -11.00 -1.37 -6.76
N HIS A 133 -9.72 -1.05 -6.82
CA HIS A 133 -8.64 -1.84 -6.20
C HIS A 133 -8.82 -1.99 -4.69
N LEU A 134 -9.44 -1.03 -4.00
CA LEU A 134 -9.73 -1.13 -2.56
C LEU A 134 -10.81 -2.18 -2.22
N LEU A 135 -11.56 -2.68 -3.21
CA LEU A 135 -12.59 -3.73 -3.01
C LEU A 135 -12.02 -5.13 -3.17
N LEU A 136 -10.77 -5.25 -3.63
CA LEU A 136 -10.15 -6.56 -3.83
C LEU A 136 -9.87 -7.22 -2.47
N PRO A 137 -10.17 -8.52 -2.30
CA PRO A 137 -10.04 -9.20 -1.01
C PRO A 137 -8.60 -9.30 -0.51
N PHE A 138 -7.62 -9.12 -1.38
CA PHE A 138 -6.20 -9.10 -1.01
C PHE A 138 -5.64 -7.67 -0.88
N VAL A 139 -6.49 -6.65 -0.86
CA VAL A 139 -6.08 -5.25 -0.64
C VAL A 139 -6.60 -4.78 0.72
N GLU A 140 -5.68 -4.42 1.61
CA GLU A 140 -5.97 -3.83 2.91
C GLU A 140 -5.76 -2.31 2.82
N TYR A 141 -6.72 -1.56 3.35
CA TYR A 141 -6.68 -0.10 3.43
C TYR A 141 -6.85 0.33 4.88
N VAL A 142 -5.93 1.16 5.38
CA VAL A 142 -5.96 1.65 6.77
C VAL A 142 -5.41 3.06 6.87
N LYS A 143 -6.05 3.89 7.69
CA LYS A 143 -5.51 5.21 8.07
C LYS A 143 -4.57 5.07 9.24
N VAL A 144 -3.37 5.62 9.11
CA VAL A 144 -2.25 5.40 10.03
C VAL A 144 -1.56 6.71 10.36
N LYS A 145 -0.95 6.79 11.54
CA LYS A 145 -0.11 7.92 11.95
C LYS A 145 1.33 7.74 11.48
N GLN A 146 1.81 6.49 11.54
CA GLN A 146 3.18 6.10 11.23
C GLN A 146 3.22 4.72 10.57
N VAL A 147 4.20 4.53 9.71
CA VAL A 147 4.49 3.27 9.01
C VAL A 147 5.99 3.03 9.01
N LYS A 148 6.40 1.78 9.25
CA LYS A 148 7.76 1.28 9.10
C LYS A 148 7.72 0.09 8.15
N VAL A 149 8.58 0.09 7.14
CA VAL A 149 8.66 -0.94 6.10
C VAL A 149 10.06 -1.50 6.06
N ARG A 150 10.20 -2.82 6.26
CA ARG A 150 11.48 -3.52 6.26
C ARG A 150 11.50 -4.60 5.18
N PRO A 151 12.50 -4.60 4.28
CA PRO A 151 12.69 -5.71 3.36
C PRO A 151 13.09 -6.97 4.14
N VAL A 152 12.61 -8.13 3.70
CA VAL A 152 12.93 -9.43 4.30
C VAL A 152 13.74 -10.26 3.30
N GLY A 153 14.90 -10.76 3.74
CA GLY A 153 15.79 -11.55 2.88
C GLY A 153 16.47 -10.71 1.81
N SER A 154 16.56 -11.24 0.58
CA SER A 154 17.24 -10.59 -0.55
C SER A 154 16.32 -9.75 -1.44
N THR A 155 15.17 -9.30 -0.94
CA THR A 155 14.25 -8.43 -1.69
C THR A 155 14.86 -7.03 -1.85
N HIS A 156 14.62 -6.38 -3.01
CA HIS A 156 15.08 -5.00 -3.25
C HIS A 156 14.54 -4.04 -2.18
N SER A 157 15.32 -3.01 -1.88
CA SER A 157 15.01 -2.03 -0.83
C SER A 157 14.73 -0.62 -1.38
N GLY A 158 14.52 -0.48 -2.69
CA GLY A 158 14.18 0.81 -3.31
C GLY A 158 12.78 1.28 -2.94
N CYS A 159 12.61 2.60 -2.78
CA CYS A 159 11.35 3.24 -2.45
C CYS A 159 11.08 4.41 -3.41
N GLY A 160 9.88 4.45 -3.99
CA GLY A 160 9.44 5.60 -4.78
C GLY A 160 8.78 6.63 -3.87
N VAL A 161 9.32 7.84 -3.79
CA VAL A 161 8.79 8.95 -2.99
C VAL A 161 8.47 10.11 -3.93
N ASP A 162 7.19 10.47 -4.02
CA ASP A 162 6.67 11.57 -4.87
C ASP A 162 7.16 11.59 -6.34
N GLY A 163 7.46 10.40 -6.88
CA GLY A 163 7.92 10.21 -8.26
C GLY A 163 9.44 10.05 -8.42
N GLU A 164 10.20 10.22 -7.33
CA GLU A 164 11.63 9.98 -7.28
C GLU A 164 11.94 8.58 -6.74
N LEU A 165 12.90 7.88 -7.34
CA LEU A 165 13.32 6.57 -6.85
C LEU A 165 14.52 6.74 -5.91
N LEU A 166 14.29 6.46 -4.64
CA LEU A 166 15.33 6.41 -3.61
C LEU A 166 15.82 4.97 -3.45
N GLN A 167 17.13 4.79 -3.39
CA GLN A 167 17.72 3.51 -3.03
C GLN A 167 18.06 3.50 -1.53
N ALA A 168 17.74 2.42 -0.84
CA ALA A 168 18.19 2.21 0.52
C ALA A 168 19.64 1.70 0.49
N GLU A 169 20.60 2.61 0.30
CA GLU A 169 22.02 2.31 0.48
C GLU A 169 22.30 1.99 1.97
N GLY A 170 22.15 0.71 2.34
CA GLY A 170 22.42 0.23 3.70
C GLY A 170 21.35 0.56 4.75
N GLN A 171 20.22 1.17 4.36
CA GLN A 171 19.11 1.44 5.28
C GLN A 171 18.29 0.16 5.53
N PRO A 172 18.14 -0.29 6.80
CA PRO A 172 17.40 -1.52 7.11
C PRO A 172 15.87 -1.32 7.12
N GLU A 173 15.40 -0.07 7.12
CA GLU A 173 13.99 0.28 7.29
C GLU A 173 13.68 1.61 6.58
N TRP A 174 12.49 1.67 5.97
CA TRP A 174 11.85 2.92 5.57
C TRP A 174 10.83 3.33 6.62
N GLN A 175 10.96 4.52 7.19
CA GLN A 175 9.99 5.06 8.12
C GLN A 175 9.29 6.28 7.51
N CYS A 176 7.95 6.29 7.60
CA CYS A 176 7.12 7.41 7.23
C CYS A 176 6.21 7.77 8.40
N SER A 177 6.16 9.04 8.74
CA SER A 177 5.33 9.57 9.83
C SER A 177 4.73 10.89 9.41
N LEU A 178 3.45 11.08 9.72
CA LEU A 178 2.82 12.37 9.47
C LEU A 178 3.30 13.40 10.49
N LEU A 179 3.74 14.55 9.99
CA LEU A 179 4.06 15.71 10.81
C LEU A 179 2.92 16.72 10.69
N PRO A 180 2.20 17.02 11.78
CA PRO A 180 1.01 17.84 11.72
C PRO A 180 1.35 19.28 11.36
N VAL A 181 0.64 19.82 10.36
CA VAL A 181 0.59 21.26 10.04
C VAL A 181 1.97 21.90 9.79
N GLN A 182 2.89 21.18 9.13
CA GLN A 182 4.21 21.73 8.82
C GLN A 182 4.23 22.82 7.74
N GLY A 183 3.25 22.81 6.84
CA GLY A 183 3.21 23.72 5.70
C GLY A 183 1.81 24.27 5.46
N ARG A 184 1.74 25.48 4.89
CA ARG A 184 0.49 26.08 4.41
C ARG A 184 0.55 26.16 2.89
N LEU A 185 -0.42 25.53 2.23
CA LEU A 185 -0.58 25.57 0.78
C LEU A 185 -1.70 26.53 0.43
N LEU A 186 -1.54 27.27 -0.67
CA LEU A 186 -2.63 28.04 -1.26
C LEU A 186 -3.64 27.07 -1.89
N GLY A 187 -4.77 26.89 -1.22
CA GLY A 187 -5.88 26.08 -1.69
C GLY A 187 -7.11 26.92 -1.98
N ARG A 188 -7.96 26.46 -2.89
CA ARG A 188 -9.29 27.02 -3.03
C ARG A 188 -10.14 26.53 -1.87
N HIS A 189 -10.62 27.44 -1.02
CA HIS A 189 -11.54 27.08 0.05
C HIS A 189 -12.75 26.34 -0.56
N PRO A 190 -13.16 25.16 -0.05
CA PRO A 190 -14.44 24.58 -0.43
C PRO A 190 -15.50 25.62 -0.08
N ARG A 191 -16.17 26.17 -1.10
CA ARG A 191 -17.18 27.21 -0.91
C ARG A 191 -18.29 26.62 -0.04
N THR A 192 -18.65 27.34 1.02
CA THR A 192 -19.92 27.21 1.74
C THR A 192 -21.10 27.18 0.78
#